data_AF-A0A8R1EGC9-F1
#
_entry.id   AF-A0A8R1EGC9-F1
#
_cell.length_a   1.000
_cell.length_b   1.000
_cell.length_c   1.000
_cell.angle_alpha   90.00
_cell.angle_beta   90.00
_cell.angle_gamma   90.00
#
_symmetry.space_group_name_H-M   'P 1'
#
loop_
_entity.id
_entity.type
_entity.pdbx_description
1 polymer ?
#
loop_
_entity_poly.entity_id
_entity_poly.type
_entity_poly.pdbx_seq_one_letter_code
_entity_poly.pdbx_strand_id
1 'polypeptide(L)'
;MPRQLGRSRNAIRRYVNDPINYGKKQKLPQTTQHPHLPIGKRRNSLQQHYKELVCFETKKRMDLKDVIKAEWDASTEAELKMLVARMPNRVIKVIQTNGGDINY
;
A
#
# COMPACT_ATOMS: atom_id res chain seq x y z
N MET A 1 41.52 24.52 -7.82
CA MET A 1 40.56 25.41 -7.11
C MET A 1 39.63 24.57 -6.23
N PRO A 2 39.78 24.58 -4.89
CA PRO A 2 38.90 23.81 -4.00
C PRO A 2 37.53 24.51 -3.91
N ARG A 3 36.47 23.84 -4.35
CA ARG A 3 35.10 24.36 -4.27
C ARG A 3 34.68 24.44 -2.80
N GLN A 4 34.44 25.66 -2.34
CA GLN A 4 34.10 26.04 -0.97
C GLN A 4 33.06 25.13 -0.29
N LEU A 5 33.45 24.57 0.85
CA LEU A 5 32.59 24.02 1.92
C LEU A 5 31.68 25.07 2.60
N GLY A 6 31.40 26.21 1.95
CA GLY A 6 30.60 27.31 2.52
C GLY A 6 29.10 27.02 2.55
N ARG A 7 28.59 26.21 1.61
CA ARG A 7 27.16 25.85 1.55
C ARG A 7 26.72 24.99 2.75
N SER A 8 27.57 24.07 3.23
CA SER A 8 27.18 23.17 4.33
C SER A 8 27.14 23.88 5.68
N ARG A 9 28.06 24.80 5.99
CA ARG A 9 28.06 25.52 7.27
C ARG A 9 26.84 26.43 7.44
N ASN A 10 26.40 27.09 6.37
CA ASN A 10 25.18 27.90 6.42
C ASN A 10 23.92 27.05 6.58
N ALA A 11 23.88 25.88 5.95
CA ALA A 11 22.80 24.92 6.13
C ALA A 11 22.72 24.44 7.60
N ILE A 12 23.85 24.03 8.16
CA ILE A 12 23.94 23.58 9.56
C ILE A 12 23.51 24.70 10.53
N ARG A 13 24.03 25.92 10.36
CA ARG A 13 23.64 27.05 11.23
C ARG A 13 22.14 27.36 11.18
N ARG A 14 21.53 27.32 9.99
CA ARG A 14 20.08 27.55 9.83
C ARG A 14 19.26 26.47 10.50
N TYR A 15 19.70 25.21 10.45
CA TYR A 15 19.04 24.12 11.16
C TYR A 15 19.15 24.26 12.68
N VAL A 16 20.34 24.59 13.18
CA VAL A 16 20.57 24.78 14.62
C VAL A 16 19.72 25.91 15.18
N ASN A 17 19.59 27.02 14.46
CA ASN A 17 18.86 28.20 14.94
C ASN A 17 17.34 28.05 14.87
N ASP A 18 16.81 27.35 13.86
CA ASP A 18 15.36 27.12 13.73
C ASP A 18 15.11 25.76 13.07
N PRO A 19 15.18 24.66 13.85
CA PRO A 19 15.03 23.31 13.31
C PRO A 19 13.60 23.03 12.85
N ILE A 20 12.60 23.69 13.46
CA ILE A 20 11.18 23.48 13.18
C ILE A 20 10.77 24.11 11.83
N ASN A 21 11.42 25.20 11.43
CA ASN A 21 11.18 25.83 10.13
C ASN A 21 12.32 25.62 9.12
N TYR A 22 13.37 24.87 9.47
CA TYR A 22 14.44 24.53 8.55
C TYR A 22 13.89 23.76 7.34
N GLY A 23 14.11 24.30 6.14
CA GLY A 23 13.58 23.75 4.88
C GLY A 23 12.22 24.32 4.47
N LYS A 24 11.51 25.05 5.34
CA LYS A 24 10.36 25.86 4.94
C LYS A 24 10.88 27.07 4.16
N LYS A 25 10.54 27.15 2.87
CA LYS A 25 10.96 28.30 2.03
C LYS A 25 10.31 29.56 2.59
N GLN A 26 11.09 30.42 3.24
CA GLN A 26 10.69 31.82 3.39
C GLN A 26 10.49 32.37 1.98
N LYS A 27 9.27 32.82 1.67
CA LYS A 27 8.99 33.56 0.43
C LYS A 27 9.62 34.94 0.59
N LEU A 28 10.93 35.03 0.39
CA LEU A 28 11.58 36.30 0.14
C LEU A 28 11.06 36.80 -1.24
N PRO A 29 10.65 38.06 -1.40
CA PRO A 29 10.23 38.58 -2.69
C PRO A 29 11.41 38.45 -3.68
N GLN A 30 11.29 37.50 -4.60
CA GLN A 30 12.24 37.30 -5.68
C GLN A 30 11.92 38.29 -6.81
N THR A 31 12.65 39.39 -6.86
CA THR A 31 12.83 40.13 -8.12
C THR A 31 14.00 39.49 -8.85
N THR A 32 13.73 38.43 -9.60
CA THR A 32 14.62 37.97 -10.67
C THR A 32 13.71 37.39 -11.74
N GLN A 33 13.48 38.17 -12.80
CA GLN A 33 12.69 37.73 -13.93
C GLN A 33 13.46 36.64 -14.69
N HIS A 34 13.11 35.38 -14.44
CA HIS A 34 13.44 34.27 -15.34
C HIS A 34 12.20 33.90 -16.15
N PRO A 35 12.31 33.73 -17.49
CA PRO A 35 11.21 33.29 -18.32
C PRO A 35 10.67 31.94 -17.81
N HIS A 36 9.38 31.92 -17.49
CA HIS A 36 8.68 30.71 -17.07
C HIS A 36 8.65 29.69 -18.21
N LEU A 37 9.45 28.62 -18.09
CA LEU A 37 9.21 27.40 -18.86
C LEU A 37 7.97 26.68 -18.29
N PRO A 38 6.98 26.29 -19.11
CA PRO A 38 5.78 25.61 -18.64
C PRO A 38 6.10 24.13 -18.35
N ILE A 39 6.71 23.86 -17.20
CA ILE A 39 7.03 22.50 -16.71
C ILE A 39 5.80 21.86 -15.98
N GLY A 40 4.58 22.26 -16.34
CA GLY A 40 3.38 22.03 -15.51
C GLY A 40 2.40 20.96 -15.99
N LYS A 41 2.30 20.65 -17.29
CA LYS A 41 1.14 19.90 -17.81
C LYS A 41 1.32 18.37 -17.77
N ARG A 42 2.49 17.86 -18.17
CA ARG A 42 2.76 16.41 -18.29
C ARG A 42 2.93 15.69 -16.93
N ARG A 43 3.40 16.40 -15.90
CA ARG A 43 3.60 15.81 -14.56
C ARG A 43 2.27 15.58 -13.83
N ASN A 44 1.30 16.46 -14.06
CA ASN A 44 -0.04 16.32 -13.48
C ASN A 44 -0.80 15.15 -14.12
N SER A 45 -0.73 14.96 -15.43
CA SER A 45 -1.43 13.84 -16.11
C SER A 45 -0.91 12.47 -15.66
N LEU A 46 0.40 12.31 -15.54
CA LEU A 46 0.99 11.05 -15.06
C LEU A 46 0.61 10.76 -13.59
N GLN A 47 0.59 11.80 -12.75
CA GLN A 47 0.19 11.66 -11.36
C GLN A 47 -1.30 11.33 -11.21
N GLN A 48 -2.17 11.88 -12.06
CA GLN A 48 -3.59 11.52 -12.08
C GLN A 48 -3.79 10.08 -12.55
N HIS A 49 -3.13 9.67 -13.63
CA HIS A 49 -3.19 8.29 -14.12
C HIS A 49 -2.73 7.28 -13.06
N TYR A 50 -1.65 7.58 -12.33
CA TYR A 50 -1.22 6.73 -11.21
C TYR A 50 -2.28 6.64 -10.10
N LYS A 51 -2.91 7.76 -9.73
CA LYS A 51 -4.01 7.75 -8.75
C LYS A 51 -5.20 6.93 -9.22
N GLU A 52 -5.58 7.04 -10.49
CA GLU A 52 -6.68 6.27 -11.09
C GLU A 52 -6.38 4.77 -11.09
N LEU A 53 -5.16 4.37 -11.47
CA LEU A 53 -4.73 2.97 -11.41
C LEU A 53 -4.79 2.42 -9.97
N VAL A 54 -4.26 3.18 -9.01
CA VAL A 54 -4.29 2.78 -7.59
C VAL A 54 -5.73 2.69 -7.09
N CYS A 55 -6.59 3.66 -7.43
CA CYS A 55 -8.01 3.62 -7.08
C CYS A 55 -8.75 2.42 -7.69
N PHE A 56 -8.42 2.05 -8.93
CA PHE A 56 -9.01 0.89 -9.59
C PHE A 56 -8.56 -0.42 -8.92
N GLU A 57 -7.27 -0.54 -8.60
CA GLU A 57 -6.72 -1.71 -7.93
C GLU A 57 -7.24 -1.86 -6.50
N THR A 58 -7.38 -0.75 -5.76
CA THR A 58 -7.99 -0.78 -4.41
C THR A 58 -9.47 -1.14 -4.46
N LYS A 59 -10.21 -0.64 -5.46
CA LYS A 59 -11.61 -1.00 -5.66
C LYS A 59 -11.79 -2.50 -5.93
N LYS A 60 -11.04 -3.07 -6.86
CA LYS A 60 -11.07 -4.53 -7.14
C LYS A 60 -10.76 -5.38 -5.91
N ARG A 61 -9.79 -4.96 -5.09
CA ARG A 61 -9.47 -5.66 -3.82
C ARG A 61 -10.62 -5.57 -2.82
N MET A 62 -11.30 -4.43 -2.74
CA MET A 62 -12.47 -4.29 -1.86
C MET A 62 -13.62 -5.17 -2.35
N ASP A 63 -13.92 -5.12 -3.65
CA ASP A 63 -15.00 -5.92 -4.24
C ASP A 63 -14.78 -7.43 -3.99
N LEU A 64 -13.55 -7.93 -4.19
CA LEU A 64 -13.21 -9.33 -3.89
C LEU A 64 -13.39 -9.66 -2.40
N LYS A 65 -12.94 -8.76 -1.52
CA LYS A 65 -13.06 -8.95 -0.07
C LYS A 65 -14.53 -9.03 0.34
N ASP A 66 -15.37 -8.17 -0.21
CA ASP A 66 -16.79 -8.13 0.10
C ASP A 66 -17.51 -9.38 -0.41
N VAL A 67 -17.17 -9.86 -1.60
CA VAL A 67 -17.70 -11.13 -2.15
C VAL A 67 -17.30 -12.32 -1.27
N ILE A 68 -16.01 -12.44 -0.90
CA ILE A 68 -15.55 -13.52 -0.01
C ILE A 68 -16.29 -13.47 1.33
N LYS A 69 -16.47 -12.27 1.88
CA LYS A 69 -17.20 -12.11 3.14
C LYS A 69 -18.67 -12.52 3.01
N ALA A 70 -19.33 -12.13 1.92
CA ALA A 70 -20.72 -12.51 1.68
C ALA A 70 -20.89 -14.03 1.56
N GLU A 71 -20.00 -14.70 0.83
CA GLU A 71 -20.01 -16.18 0.71
C GLU A 71 -19.71 -16.87 2.06
N TRP A 72 -18.80 -16.31 2.85
CA TRP A 72 -18.53 -16.80 4.20
C TRP A 72 -19.76 -16.66 5.11
N ASP A 73 -20.39 -15.49 5.11
CA ASP A 73 -21.58 -15.21 5.93
C ASP A 73 -22.80 -16.01 5.45
N ALA A 74 -22.84 -16.42 4.17
CA ALA A 74 -23.89 -17.28 3.61
C ALA A 74 -23.70 -18.77 3.96
N SER A 75 -22.51 -19.20 4.37
CA SER A 75 -22.25 -20.58 4.76
C SER A 75 -23.10 -20.98 5.97
N THR A 76 -23.82 -22.10 5.88
CA THR A 76 -24.78 -22.47 6.92
C THR A 76 -24.12 -23.24 8.06
N GLU A 77 -24.65 -23.06 9.28
CA GLU A 77 -24.20 -23.84 10.44
C GLU A 77 -24.38 -25.37 10.21
N ALA A 78 -25.41 -25.76 9.45
CA ALA A 78 -25.68 -27.15 9.12
C ALA A 78 -24.56 -27.77 8.25
N GLU A 79 -24.07 -27.05 7.24
CA GLU A 79 -22.96 -27.51 6.40
C GLU A 79 -21.67 -27.68 7.22
N LEU A 80 -21.38 -26.73 8.12
CA LEU A 80 -20.24 -26.82 9.02
C LEU A 80 -20.37 -28.00 9.99
N LYS A 81 -21.55 -28.22 10.57
CA LYS A 81 -21.83 -29.38 11.43
C LYS A 81 -21.69 -30.69 10.67
N MET A 82 -22.20 -30.76 9.44
CA MET A 82 -22.04 -31.94 8.58
C MET A 82 -20.57 -32.23 8.26
N LEU A 83 -19.76 -31.20 8.02
CA LEU A 83 -18.32 -31.35 7.79
C LEU A 83 -17.63 -31.99 9.00
N VAL A 84 -17.92 -31.50 10.21
CA VAL A 84 -17.38 -32.05 11.46
C VAL A 84 -17.87 -33.48 11.69
N ALA A 85 -19.16 -33.74 11.47
CA ALA A 85 -19.75 -35.07 11.62
C ALA A 85 -19.14 -36.12 10.68
N ARG A 86 -18.55 -35.70 9.55
CA ARG A 86 -17.84 -36.60 8.61
C ARG A 86 -16.39 -36.88 9.01
N MET A 87 -15.81 -36.17 9.98
CA MET A 87 -14.42 -36.39 10.39
C MET A 87 -14.12 -37.81 10.91
N PRO A 88 -14.99 -38.46 11.72
CA PRO A 88 -14.76 -39.84 12.14
C PRO A 88 -14.65 -40.81 10.95
N ASN A 89 -15.44 -40.61 9.90
CA ASN A 89 -15.39 -41.46 8.70
C ASN A 89 -14.05 -41.35 7.97
N ARG A 90 -13.45 -40.15 7.96
CA ARG A 90 -12.10 -39.94 7.43
C ARG A 90 -11.06 -40.71 8.25
N VAL A 91 -11.14 -40.64 9.58
CA VAL A 91 -10.22 -41.37 10.48
C VAL A 91 -10.34 -42.88 10.28
N ILE A 92 -11.56 -43.41 10.18
CA ILE A 92 -11.80 -44.83 9.91
C ILE A 92 -11.14 -45.24 8.59
N LYS A 93 -11.25 -44.42 7.56
CA LYS A 93 -10.65 -44.70 6.25
C LYS A 93 -9.11 -44.69 6.30
N VAL A 94 -8.50 -43.78 7.07
CA VAL A 94 -7.03 -43.78 7.31
C VAL A 94 -6.58 -45.06 8.01
N ILE A 95 -7.36 -45.55 8.97
CA ILE A 95 -7.06 -46.82 9.65
C ILE A 95 -7.14 -47.98 8.64
N GLN A 96 -8.18 -48.00 7.81
CA GLN A 96 -8.35 -49.03 6.77
C GLN A 96 -7.23 -49.03 5.73
N THR A 97 -6.63 -47.86 5.44
CA THR A 97 -5.48 -47.74 4.54
C THR A 97 -4.14 -47.94 5.24
N ASN A 98 -4.11 -48.40 6.49
CA ASN A 98 -2.90 -48.55 7.31
C ASN A 98 -2.06 -47.26 7.39
N GLY A 99 -2.73 -46.11 7.50
CA GLY A 99 -2.10 -44.80 7.52
C GLY A 99 -1.77 -44.23 6.14
N GLY A 100 -2.18 -44.90 5.05
CA GLY A 100 -2.04 -44.39 3.69
C GLY A 100 -3.02 -43.27 3.35
N ASP A 101 -2.75 -42.60 2.24
CA ASP A 101 -3.55 -41.45 1.78
C ASP A 101 -5.03 -41.79 1.53
N ILE A 102 -5.89 -40.83 1.85
CA ILE A 102 -7.32 -40.92 1.59
C ILE A 102 -7.84 -39.68 0.87
N ASN A 103 -8.85 -39.85 0.03
CA ASN A 103 -9.63 -38.73 -0.49
C ASN A 103 -10.56 -38.21 0.59
N TYR A 104 -10.35 -36.94 0.93
CA TYR A 104 -10.93 -36.20 2.05
C TYR A 104 -12.23 -35.49 1.68
#